data_AF-A0A7K9N9Z2-F1
#
_entry.id   AF-A0A7K9N9Z2-F1
#
_cell.length_a   1.000
_cell.length_b   1.000
_cell.length_c   1.000
_cell.angle_alpha   90.00
_cell.angle_beta   90.00
_cell.angle_gamma   90.00
#
_symmetry.space_group_name_H-M   'P 1'
#
loop_
_entity.id
_entity.type
_entity.pdbx_description
1 polymer ?
#
loop_
_entity_poly.entity_id
_entity_poly.type
_entity_poly.pdbx_seq_one_letter_code
_entity_poly.pdbx_strand_id
1 'polypeptide(L)' 'PSVLGREGVTGGRRCWDVQVAPAGSWALGVARETPGSGGETPGSAGWELWSMGLCQGQFWALTSLER' A
#
# COMPACT_ATOMS: atom_id res chain seq x y z
N PRO A 1 -1.04 11.16 2.61
CA PRO A 1 -2.08 10.59 3.50
C PRO A 1 -2.38 9.15 3.04
N SER A 2 -2.69 8.24 3.97
CA SER A 2 -2.94 6.83 3.67
C SER A 2 -3.94 6.25 4.65
N VAL A 3 -4.59 5.16 4.26
CA VAL A 3 -5.61 4.46 5.04
C VAL A 3 -5.52 2.97 4.76
N LEU A 4 -5.88 2.13 5.73
CA LEU A 4 -5.92 0.68 5.60
C LEU A 4 -7.36 0.20 5.41
N GLY A 5 -7.49 -0.94 4.74
CA GLY A 5 -8.72 -1.71 4.78
C GLY A 5 -9.03 -2.17 6.21
N ARG A 6 -10.31 -2.36 6.51
CA ARG A 6 -10.75 -2.74 7.85
C ARG A 6 -10.31 -4.15 8.25
N GLU A 7 -10.26 -5.07 7.30
CA GLU A 7 -9.93 -6.48 7.54
C GLU A 7 -8.57 -6.82 6.94
N GLY A 8 -7.73 -7.47 7.74
CA GLY A 8 -6.46 -8.04 7.28
C GLY A 8 -6.67 -9.37 6.56
N VAL A 9 -5.64 -9.79 5.80
CA VAL A 9 -5.63 -11.08 5.10
C VAL A 9 -4.72 -12.04 5.84
N THR A 10 -5.29 -13.08 6.46
CA THR A 10 -4.54 -14.10 7.23
C THR A 10 -4.33 -15.41 6.46
N GLY A 11 -4.93 -15.55 5.27
CA GLY A 11 -4.76 -16.73 4.44
C GLY A 11 -5.67 -16.74 3.19
N GLY A 12 -5.39 -17.68 2.29
CA GLY A 12 -6.12 -17.85 1.04
C GLY A 12 -5.80 -16.77 -0.01
N ARG A 13 -6.64 -16.71 -1.07
CA ARG A 13 -6.57 -15.68 -2.11
C ARG A 13 -7.62 -14.61 -1.86
N ARG A 14 -7.25 -13.35 -2.05
CA ARG A 14 -8.13 -12.17 -1.97
C ARG A 14 -7.88 -11.28 -3.18
N CYS A 15 -8.94 -10.66 -3.66
CA CYS A 15 -8.93 -9.76 -4.80
C CYS A 15 -9.85 -8.58 -4.49
N TRP A 16 -9.49 -7.40 -4.96
CA TRP A 16 -10.29 -6.18 -4.85
C TRP A 16 -10.04 -5.31 -6.07
N ASP A 17 -11.05 -4.54 -6.44
CA ASP A 17 -10.97 -3.55 -7.50
C ASP A 17 -11.03 -2.15 -6.88
N VAL A 18 -10.23 -1.22 -7.40
CA VAL A 18 -10.21 0.17 -6.96
C VAL A 18 -10.37 1.07 -8.17
N GLN A 19 -11.39 1.92 -8.14
CA GLN A 19 -11.50 2.99 -9.12
C GLN A 19 -10.58 4.14 -8.72
N VAL A 20 -9.59 4.41 -9.57
CA VAL A 20 -8.61 5.47 -9.38
C VAL A 20 -8.95 6.68 -10.24
N ALA A 21 -8.52 7.86 -9.80
CA ALA A 21 -8.65 9.06 -10.62
C ALA A 21 -7.77 8.93 -11.88
N PRO A 22 -8.21 9.47 -13.03
CA PRO A 22 -7.43 9.43 -14.28
C PRO A 22 -6.17 10.32 -14.22
N ALA A 23 -6.09 11.24 -13.25
CA ALA A 23 -4.99 12.16 -13.04
C ALA A 23 -4.71 12.35 -11.54
N GLY A 24 -3.53 12.87 -11.24
CA GLY A 24 -3.03 13.04 -9.87
C GLY A 24 -2.17 11.87 -9.41
N SER A 25 -1.79 11.90 -8.14
CA SER A 25 -0.94 10.87 -7.53
C SER A 25 -1.77 9.95 -6.65
N TRP A 26 -1.56 8.64 -6.78
CA TRP A 26 -2.18 7.61 -5.94
C TRP A 26 -1.26 6.42 -5.79
N ALA A 27 -1.46 5.67 -4.71
CA ALA A 27 -0.81 4.40 -4.46
C ALA A 27 -1.82 3.44 -3.84
N LEU A 28 -1.75 2.17 -4.24
CA LEU A 28 -2.59 1.09 -3.71
C LEU A 28 -1.76 -0.19 -3.60
N GLY A 29 -2.08 -1.03 -2.63
CA GLY A 29 -1.26 -2.20 -2.33
C GLY A 29 -1.68 -2.89 -1.05
N VAL A 30 -0.77 -3.71 -0.54
CA VAL A 30 -0.90 -4.43 0.73
C VAL A 30 0.27 -4.09 1.63
N ALA A 31 -0.01 -3.98 2.92
CA ALA A 31 0.99 -3.77 3.95
C ALA A 31 0.95 -4.93 4.95
N ARG A 32 2.12 -5.33 5.44
CA ARG A 32 2.18 -6.22 6.60
C ARG A 32 1.83 -5.43 7.85
N GLU A 33 0.82 -5.87 8.57
CA GLU A 33 0.47 -5.31 9.87
C GLU A 33 1.53 -5.75 10.90
N THR A 34 2.18 -4.78 11.54
CA THR A 34 3.14 -5.00 12.63
C THR A 34 2.59 -4.42 13.94
N PRO A 35 2.96 -4.95 15.11
CA PRO A 35 2.56 -4.35 16.39
C PRO A 35 2.99 -2.87 16.44
N GLY A 36 2.04 -1.95 16.60
CA GLY A 36 2.29 -0.49 16.56
C GLY A 36 1.93 0.20 15.24
N SER A 37 1.61 -0.54 14.19
CA SER A 37 1.19 -0.02 12.89
C SER A 37 -0.21 0.65 12.90
N GLY A 38 -1.02 0.41 13.93
CA GLY A 38 -2.40 0.94 14.07
C GLY A 38 -2.53 2.45 14.34
N GLY A 39 -1.52 3.26 14.00
CA GLY A 39 -1.52 4.71 14.24
C GLY A 39 -0.36 5.49 13.60
N GLU A 40 0.69 4.82 13.13
CA GLU A 40 1.78 5.45 12.39
C GLU A 40 1.48 5.56 10.90
N THR A 41 2.06 6.57 10.22
CA THR A 41 1.90 6.71 8.76
C THR A 41 2.58 5.53 8.05
N PRO A 42 1.86 4.76 7.21
CA PRO A 42 2.45 3.76 6.31
C PRO A 42 3.66 4.34 5.57
N GLY A 43 4.84 3.72 5.76
CA GLY A 43 6.11 4.18 5.17
C GLY A 43 7.19 4.59 6.17
N SER A 44 6.94 4.59 7.48
CA SER A 44 8.04 4.54 8.47
C SER A 44 8.82 3.23 8.29
N ALA A 45 10.11 3.22 8.63
CA ALA A 45 11.06 2.12 8.35
C ALA A 45 10.68 0.73 8.94
N GLY A 46 9.50 0.58 9.55
CA GLY A 46 8.94 -0.68 10.04
C GLY A 46 7.80 -1.27 9.20
N TRP A 47 7.37 -0.64 8.10
CA TRP A 47 6.28 -1.15 7.26
C TRP A 47 6.82 -1.90 6.04
N GLU A 48 6.49 -3.19 5.93
CA GLU A 48 6.65 -3.93 4.69
C GLU A 48 5.43 -3.67 3.80
N LEU A 49 5.67 -2.97 2.68
CA LEU A 49 4.64 -2.54 1.75
C LEU A 49 4.92 -3.11 0.36
N TRP A 50 3.90 -3.70 -0.25
CA TRP A 50 3.87 -4.03 -1.66
C TRP A 50 2.80 -3.17 -2.29
N SER A 51 3.20 -2.18 -3.08
CA SER A 51 2.26 -1.25 -3.68
C SER A 51 2.66 -0.85 -5.09
N MET A 52 1.70 -0.32 -5.82
CA MET A 52 1.92 0.34 -7.09
C MET A 52 1.10 1.62 -7.14
N GLY A 53 1.49 2.53 -8.03
CA GLY A 53 0.89 3.83 -8.07
C GLY A 53 1.13 4.60 -9.35
N LEU A 54 0.44 5.73 -9.46
CA LEU A 54 0.73 6.79 -10.41
C LEU A 54 1.33 7.96 -9.61
N CYS A 55 2.48 8.46 -10.05
CA CYS A 55 3.08 9.66 -9.48
C CYS A 55 3.78 10.43 -10.58
N GLN A 56 3.51 11.74 -10.68
CA GLN A 56 4.07 12.61 -11.72
C GLN A 56 3.85 12.08 -13.15
N GLY A 57 2.68 11.49 -13.40
CA GLY A 57 2.32 10.93 -14.72
C GLY A 57 3.03 9.62 -15.07
N GLN A 58 3.77 9.03 -14.14
CA GLN A 58 4.48 7.76 -14.33
C GLN A 58 3.97 6.68 -13.38
N PHE A 59 3.89 5.46 -13.87
CA PHE A 59 3.57 4.30 -13.04
C PHE A 59 4.81 3.81 -12.30
N TRP A 60 4.61 3.50 -11.02
CA TRP A 60 5.65 2.98 -10.14
C TRP A 60 5.18 1.70 -9.48
N ALA A 61 6.11 0.77 -9.26
CA ALA A 61 5.91 -0.40 -8.42
C ALA A 61 6.94 -0.35 -7.28
N LEU A 62 6.44 -0.38 -6.05
CA LEU A 62 7.25 -0.53 -4.85
C LEU A 62 7.33 -2.03 -4.54
N THR A 63 8.29 -2.68 -5.17
CA THR A 63 8.67 -4.07 -4.88
C THR A 63 9.94 -3.99 -4.06
N SER A 64 9.86 -4.24 -2.76
CA SER A 64 11.01 -4.37 -1.82
C SER A 64 12.22 -3.48 -2.14
N LEU A 65 12.43 -2.40 -1.38
CA LEU A 65 13.74 -1.74 -1.36
C LEU A 65 14.76 -2.80 -0.91
N GLU A 66 15.47 -3.40 -1.85
CA GLU A 66 16.56 -4.32 -1.54
C GLU A 66 17.51 -3.56 -0.62
N ARG A 67 17.72 -4.09 0.58
CA ARG A 67 18.75 -3.61 1.49
C ARG A 67 20.06 -4.29 1.15
#